data_AF-A0A067T808-F1
#
_entry.id   AF-A0A067T808-F1
#
_cell.length_a   1.000
_cell.length_b   1.000
_cell.length_c   1.000
_cell.angle_alpha   90.00
_cell.angle_beta   90.00
_cell.angle_gamma   90.00
#
_symmetry.space_group_name_H-M   'P 1'
#
loop_
_entity.id
_entity.type
_entity.pdbx_description
1 polymer ?
#
loop_
_entity_poly.entity_id
_entity_poly.type
_entity_poly.pdbx_seq_one_letter_code
_entity_poly.pdbx_strand_id
1 'polypeptide(L)'
;MLESSVDIETRKNYGAGLLRFTQFCDKFQIPEDQRVPATEQLLSLFVADAGASKVTAKTVSSWLTGLKMWHVMNGTDWKGGELLKRAKKGVAKLAPNASTPAKEPATYEHMLALRHKLNLANTRDAAIWGATSTAFKDCTRLGELLPKTRSSFNAKKNVTRGCPVKRGNTASGKRRFVQFKIPWSKTTGFKGAWISLQARMISWTVLQHLNTTFL
;
A
#
# COMPACT_ATOMS: atom_id res chain seq x y z
N MET A 1 10.11 13.64 -18.08
CA MET A 1 10.25 12.23 -18.48
C MET A 1 10.57 11.28 -17.31
N LEU A 2 11.36 11.70 -16.29
CA LEU A 2 11.61 10.89 -15.08
C LEU A 2 10.47 10.92 -14.05
N GLU A 3 9.76 12.05 -13.90
CA GLU A 3 8.64 12.17 -12.96
C GLU A 3 7.44 11.29 -13.30
N SER A 4 7.22 11.01 -14.58
CA SER A 4 6.15 10.13 -15.08
C SER A 4 6.43 8.65 -14.84
N SER A 5 7.68 8.29 -14.54
CA SER A 5 8.10 6.90 -14.29
C SER A 5 7.85 6.44 -12.86
N VAL A 6 7.39 7.34 -11.98
CA VAL A 6 7.18 7.09 -10.55
C VAL A 6 5.68 7.23 -10.22
N ASP A 7 5.09 6.24 -9.56
CA ASP A 7 3.68 6.31 -9.13
C ASP A 7 3.44 7.56 -8.27
N ILE A 8 2.27 8.19 -8.44
CA ILE A 8 1.78 9.35 -7.68
C ILE A 8 1.98 9.18 -6.17
N GLU A 9 1.71 7.99 -5.64
CA GLU A 9 1.90 7.72 -4.21
C GLU A 9 3.38 7.69 -3.81
N THR A 10 4.23 7.15 -4.68
CA THR A 10 5.68 7.16 -4.49
C THR A 10 6.24 8.60 -4.56
N ARG A 11 5.69 9.46 -5.43
CA ARG A 11 6.05 10.89 -5.47
C ARG A 11 5.72 11.61 -4.17
N LYS A 12 4.56 11.32 -3.55
CA LYS A 12 4.21 11.88 -2.23
C LYS A 12 5.22 11.47 -1.15
N ASN A 13 5.63 10.19 -1.15
CA ASN A 13 6.64 9.70 -0.21
C ASN A 13 8.02 10.33 -0.43
N TYR A 14 8.38 10.62 -1.69
CA TYR A 14 9.61 11.35 -2.01
C TYR A 14 9.54 12.80 -1.52
N GLY A 15 8.42 13.49 -1.77
CA GLY A 15 8.20 14.85 -1.27
C GLY A 15 8.30 14.95 0.25
N ALA A 16 7.84 13.94 0.99
CA ALA A 16 8.02 13.89 2.44
C ALA A 16 9.52 13.86 2.85
N GLY A 17 10.38 13.18 2.08
CA GLY A 17 11.82 13.16 2.33
C GLY A 17 12.47 14.53 2.11
N LEU A 18 12.13 15.21 1.02
CA LEU A 18 12.62 16.56 0.72
C LEU A 18 12.17 17.57 1.78
N LEU A 19 10.89 17.52 2.17
CA LEU A 19 10.35 18.40 3.21
C LEU A 19 11.11 18.23 4.52
N ARG A 20 11.34 16.98 4.95
CA ARG A 20 12.04 16.68 6.21
C ARG A 20 13.50 17.09 6.18
N PHE A 21 14.16 16.93 5.05
CA PHE A 21 15.53 17.41 4.88
C PHE A 21 15.62 18.92 4.90
N THR A 22 14.70 19.61 4.21
CA THR A 22 14.65 21.08 4.21
C THR A 22 14.42 21.62 5.62
N GLN A 23 13.45 21.06 6.36
CA GLN A 23 13.20 21.39 7.77
C GLN A 23 14.43 21.16 8.66
N PHE A 24 15.16 20.07 8.44
CA PHE A 24 16.42 19.81 9.13
C PHE A 24 17.47 20.88 8.79
N CYS A 25 17.65 21.20 7.51
CA CYS A 25 18.58 22.24 7.08
C CYS A 25 18.21 23.61 7.65
N ASP A 26 16.93 23.98 7.68
CA ASP A 26 16.47 25.24 8.27
C ASP A 26 16.73 25.28 9.78
N LYS A 27 16.45 24.17 10.50
CA LYS A 27 16.73 24.04 11.94
C LYS A 27 18.21 24.27 12.28
N PHE A 28 19.12 23.77 11.45
CA PHE A 28 20.57 23.91 11.63
C PHE A 28 21.17 25.07 10.83
N GLN A 29 20.34 25.93 10.25
CA GLN A 29 20.73 27.09 9.45
C GLN A 29 21.73 26.77 8.32
N ILE A 30 21.56 25.61 7.69
CA ILE A 30 22.39 25.18 6.56
C ILE A 30 22.02 26.03 5.34
N PRO A 31 22.97 26.77 4.75
CA PRO A 31 22.76 27.57 3.55
C PRO A 31 22.23 26.73 2.37
N GLU A 32 21.37 27.31 1.52
CA GLU A 32 20.69 26.58 0.44
C GLU A 32 21.66 26.03 -0.62
N ASP A 33 22.73 26.75 -0.90
CA ASP A 33 23.84 26.35 -1.78
C ASP A 33 24.57 25.09 -1.31
N GLN A 34 24.49 24.76 -0.01
CA GLN A 34 25.08 23.54 0.55
C GLN A 34 24.11 22.36 0.58
N ARG A 35 22.83 22.56 0.23
CA ARG A 35 21.79 21.51 0.25
C ARG A 35 21.82 20.65 -1.00
N VAL A 36 22.35 21.16 -2.12
CA VAL A 36 22.51 20.43 -3.40
C VAL A 36 23.84 20.79 -4.07
N PRO A 37 24.75 19.82 -4.29
CA PRO A 37 24.71 18.46 -3.78
C PRO A 37 25.01 18.40 -2.28
N ALA A 38 24.09 17.81 -1.51
CA ALA A 38 24.31 17.53 -0.09
C ALA A 38 25.54 16.64 0.09
N THR A 39 26.44 17.03 0.98
CA THR A 39 27.63 16.23 1.33
C THR A 39 27.24 14.96 2.06
N GLU A 40 28.11 13.95 2.03
CA GLU A 40 27.87 12.72 2.78
C GLU A 40 27.68 12.99 4.29
N GLN A 41 28.45 13.93 4.82
CA GLN A 41 28.39 14.38 6.21
C GLN A 41 27.03 15.00 6.53
N LEU A 42 26.53 15.89 5.68
CA LEU A 42 25.21 16.52 5.85
C LEU A 42 24.08 15.47 5.82
N LEU A 43 24.13 14.55 4.86
CA LEU A 43 23.18 13.44 4.77
C LEU A 43 23.24 12.53 6.01
N SER A 44 24.44 12.30 6.55
CA SER A 44 24.64 11.46 7.73
C SER A 44 24.14 12.14 9.01
N LEU A 45 24.35 13.46 9.15
CA LEU A 45 23.80 14.26 10.25
C LEU A 45 22.28 14.29 10.21
N PHE A 46 21.68 14.47 9.03
CA PHE A 46 20.23 14.36 8.84
C PHE A 46 19.68 13.01 9.31
N VAL A 47 20.37 11.91 8.96
CA VAL A 47 19.99 10.56 9.40
C VAL A 47 20.12 10.40 10.92
N ALA A 48 21.17 10.95 11.52
CA ALA A 48 21.39 10.90 12.96
C ALA A 48 20.30 11.68 13.73
N ASP A 49 19.96 12.91 13.30
CA ASP A 49 18.89 13.73 13.89
C ASP A 49 17.51 13.04 13.75
N ALA A 50 17.25 12.40 12.60
CA ALA A 50 16.04 11.59 12.42
C ALA A 50 15.99 10.38 13.38
N GLY A 51 17.13 9.72 13.61
CA GLY A 51 17.26 8.64 14.58
C GLY A 51 17.01 9.09 16.02
N ALA A 52 17.57 10.23 16.42
CA ALA A 52 17.32 10.85 17.73
C ALA A 52 15.83 11.19 17.91
N SER A 53 15.15 11.57 16.83
CA SER A 53 13.71 11.82 16.78
C SER A 53 12.85 10.55 16.71
N LYS A 54 13.43 9.36 16.97
CA LYS A 54 12.77 8.03 16.97
C LYS A 54 12.10 7.65 15.64
N VAL A 55 12.59 8.18 14.51
CA VAL A 55 12.13 7.78 13.19
C VAL A 55 12.64 6.38 12.85
N THR A 56 11.78 5.52 12.28
CA THR A 56 12.20 4.16 11.89
C THR A 56 13.22 4.18 10.75
N ALA A 57 14.14 3.21 10.73
CA ALA A 57 15.12 3.06 9.66
C ALA A 57 14.48 2.88 8.26
N LYS A 58 13.28 2.28 8.20
CA LYS A 58 12.48 2.14 6.99
C LYS A 58 12.05 3.50 6.45
N THR A 59 11.53 4.36 7.31
CA THR A 59 11.12 5.72 6.95
C THR A 59 12.31 6.55 6.47
N VAL A 60 13.44 6.52 7.20
CA VAL A 60 14.68 7.22 6.80
C VAL A 60 15.17 6.75 5.44
N SER A 61 15.11 5.44 5.16
CA SER A 61 15.50 4.90 3.84
C SER A 61 14.59 5.41 2.71
N SER A 62 13.28 5.54 2.97
CA SER A 62 12.34 6.15 2.03
C SER A 62 12.68 7.62 1.76
N TRP A 63 12.99 8.40 2.80
CA TRP A 63 13.37 9.81 2.65
C TRP A 63 14.64 9.97 1.81
N LEU A 64 15.67 9.17 2.08
CA LEU A 64 16.91 9.23 1.32
C LEU A 64 16.76 8.79 -0.13
N THR A 65 15.80 7.91 -0.43
CA THR A 65 15.46 7.57 -1.82
C THR A 65 14.87 8.78 -2.54
N GLY A 66 13.97 9.53 -1.88
CA GLY A 66 13.44 10.78 -2.41
C GLY A 66 14.53 11.84 -2.62
N LEU A 67 15.43 12.01 -1.64
CA LEU A 67 16.57 12.93 -1.75
C LEU A 67 17.52 12.55 -2.87
N LYS A 68 17.84 11.27 -3.02
CA LYS A 68 18.68 10.79 -4.12
C LYS A 68 18.04 11.12 -5.47
N MET A 69 16.73 10.88 -5.62
CA MET A 69 16.02 11.22 -6.84
C MET A 69 16.07 12.72 -7.12
N TRP A 70 15.90 13.56 -6.10
CA TRP A 70 15.97 15.01 -6.23
C TRP A 70 17.37 15.50 -6.65
N HIS A 71 18.44 14.93 -6.12
CA HIS A 71 19.81 15.25 -6.57
C HIS A 71 20.01 14.94 -8.05
N VAL A 72 19.56 13.74 -8.47
CA VAL A 72 19.62 13.30 -9.87
C VAL A 72 18.79 14.21 -10.78
N MET A 73 17.60 14.62 -10.34
CA MET A 73 16.74 15.54 -11.10
C MET A 73 17.36 16.94 -11.27
N ASN A 74 18.17 17.40 -10.30
CA ASN A 74 18.91 18.66 -10.38
C ASN A 74 20.27 18.51 -11.09
N GLY A 75 20.55 17.36 -11.72
CA GLY A 75 21.79 17.14 -12.45
C GLY A 75 23.02 17.03 -11.56
N THR A 76 22.85 16.67 -10.29
CA THR A 76 23.95 16.54 -9.33
C THR A 76 24.16 15.11 -8.87
N ASP A 77 25.42 14.78 -8.58
CA ASP A 77 25.79 13.44 -8.10
C ASP A 77 25.31 13.19 -6.69
N TRP A 78 24.84 11.96 -6.46
CA TRP A 78 24.50 11.49 -5.12
C TRP A 78 25.77 11.15 -4.32
N LYS A 79 26.09 11.97 -3.31
CA LYS A 79 27.30 11.81 -2.47
C LYS A 79 27.13 10.85 -1.28
N GLY A 80 26.26 9.84 -1.37
CA GLY A 80 26.09 8.88 -0.26
C GLY A 80 27.14 7.76 -0.28
N GLY A 81 27.91 7.61 0.79
CA GLY A 81 28.98 6.62 0.95
C GLY A 81 28.87 5.74 2.20
N GLU A 82 30.01 5.36 2.79
CA GLU A 82 30.10 4.48 3.96
C GLU A 82 29.64 5.13 5.27
N LEU A 83 29.89 6.42 5.47
CA LEU A 83 29.43 7.16 6.65
C LEU A 83 27.90 7.16 6.71
N LEU A 84 27.25 7.42 5.57
CA LEU A 84 25.79 7.40 5.48
C LEU A 84 25.22 6.01 5.76
N LYS A 85 25.88 4.95 5.26
CA LYS A 85 25.50 3.56 5.57
C LYS A 85 25.62 3.25 7.07
N ARG A 86 26.70 3.71 7.72
CA ARG A 86 26.90 3.55 9.16
C ARG A 86 25.84 4.31 9.97
N ALA A 87 25.54 5.55 9.60
CA ALA A 87 24.49 6.35 10.23
C ALA A 87 23.13 5.64 10.15
N LYS A 88 22.76 5.11 8.96
CA LYS A 88 21.53 4.30 8.79
C LYS A 88 21.51 3.09 9.71
N LYS A 89 22.63 2.36 9.81
CA LYS A 89 22.74 1.19 10.69
C LYS A 89 22.59 1.58 12.16
N GLY A 90 23.11 2.75 12.54
CA GLY A 90 22.91 3.36 13.86
C GLY A 90 21.42 3.60 14.14
N VAL A 91 20.70 4.22 13.20
CA VAL A 91 19.24 4.41 13.32
C VAL A 91 18.51 3.08 13.47
N ALA A 92 18.89 2.04 12.73
CA ALA A 92 18.25 0.72 12.87
C ALA A 92 18.46 0.09 14.25
N LYS A 93 19.62 0.33 14.88
CA LYS A 93 19.92 -0.14 16.25
C LYS A 93 19.20 0.68 17.32
N LEU A 94 19.04 1.98 17.09
CA LEU A 94 18.42 2.92 18.03
C LEU A 94 16.91 3.05 17.84
N ALA A 95 16.39 2.59 16.70
CA ALA A 95 14.97 2.60 16.41
C ALA A 95 14.27 1.85 17.56
N PRO A 96 13.21 2.44 18.14
CA PRO A 96 12.46 1.74 19.16
C PRO A 96 12.05 0.37 18.60
N ASN A 97 11.99 -0.65 19.46
CA ASN A 97 11.31 -1.92 19.18
C ASN A 97 9.79 -1.69 19.02
N ALA A 98 9.39 -0.65 18.28
CA ALA A 98 8.04 -0.40 17.81
C ALA A 98 7.78 -1.28 16.59
N SER A 99 8.09 -2.58 16.70
CA SER A 99 7.30 -3.54 15.96
C SER A 99 5.94 -3.48 16.62
N THR A 100 4.97 -2.82 15.99
CA THR A 100 3.56 -3.05 16.34
C THR A 100 3.40 -4.55 16.48
N PRO A 101 2.88 -5.06 17.62
CA PRO A 101 2.73 -6.49 17.80
C PRO A 101 2.02 -7.05 16.57
N ALA A 102 2.49 -8.20 16.09
CA ALA A 102 1.86 -8.87 14.97
C ALA A 102 0.37 -8.98 15.28
N LYS A 103 -0.47 -8.39 14.43
CA LYS A 103 -1.91 -8.51 14.60
C LYS A 103 -2.28 -9.98 14.42
N GLU A 104 -3.11 -10.49 15.30
CA GLU A 104 -3.62 -11.85 15.17
C GLU A 104 -4.27 -12.03 13.79
N PRO A 105 -4.05 -13.18 13.13
CA PRO A 105 -4.68 -13.46 11.85
C PRO A 105 -6.20 -13.39 11.97
N ALA A 106 -6.85 -12.90 10.91
CA ALA A 106 -8.30 -13.05 10.80
C ALA A 106 -8.62 -14.55 10.77
N THR A 107 -9.56 -14.99 11.61
CA THR A 107 -10.00 -16.39 11.68
C THR A 107 -11.35 -16.57 10.99
N TYR A 108 -11.73 -17.83 10.80
CA TYR A 108 -13.06 -18.15 10.29
C TYR A 108 -14.17 -17.70 11.25
N GLU A 109 -13.92 -17.72 12.56
CA GLU A 109 -14.86 -17.25 13.57
C GLU A 109 -15.13 -15.75 13.43
N HIS A 110 -14.10 -14.95 13.13
CA HIS A 110 -14.28 -13.53 12.81
C HIS A 110 -15.19 -13.33 11.58
N MET A 111 -15.04 -14.17 10.55
CA MET A 111 -15.90 -14.13 9.37
C MET A 111 -17.36 -14.48 9.71
N LEU A 112 -17.58 -15.51 10.53
CA LEU A 112 -18.92 -15.89 10.98
C LEU A 112 -19.57 -14.78 11.82
N ALA A 113 -18.85 -14.26 12.81
CA ALA A 113 -19.33 -13.17 13.67
C ALA A 113 -19.72 -11.95 12.84
N LEU A 114 -18.90 -11.57 11.86
CA LEU A 114 -19.21 -10.50 10.92
C LEU A 114 -20.47 -10.82 10.10
N ARG A 115 -20.56 -12.02 9.52
CA ARG A 115 -21.71 -12.45 8.71
C ARG A 115 -23.03 -12.36 9.46
N HIS A 116 -23.05 -12.71 10.74
CA HIS A 116 -24.25 -12.68 11.59
C HIS A 116 -24.77 -11.27 11.83
N LYS A 117 -23.92 -10.24 11.73
CA LYS A 117 -24.30 -8.84 11.95
C LYS A 117 -24.64 -8.08 10.67
N LEU A 118 -24.38 -8.65 9.49
CA LEU A 118 -24.61 -8.00 8.21
C LEU A 118 -25.96 -8.39 7.59
N ASN A 119 -26.71 -7.39 7.13
CA ASN A 119 -27.93 -7.59 6.36
C ASN A 119 -27.61 -7.58 4.86
N LEU A 120 -27.56 -8.74 4.20
CA LEU A 120 -27.20 -8.84 2.79
C LEU A 120 -28.23 -8.26 1.80
N ALA A 121 -29.45 -7.92 2.27
CA ALA A 121 -30.39 -7.16 1.47
C ALA A 121 -29.97 -5.68 1.35
N ASN A 122 -29.15 -5.18 2.28
CA ASN A 122 -28.55 -3.85 2.22
C ASN A 122 -27.30 -3.87 1.32
N THR A 123 -27.24 -2.96 0.35
CA THR A 123 -26.15 -2.85 -0.61
C THR A 123 -24.78 -2.61 0.02
N ARG A 124 -24.73 -1.81 1.08
CA ARG A 124 -23.49 -1.54 1.83
C ARG A 124 -22.98 -2.79 2.53
N ASP A 125 -23.85 -3.49 3.24
CA ASP A 125 -23.49 -4.69 4.01
C ASP A 125 -23.10 -5.84 3.11
N ALA A 126 -23.78 -6.00 1.97
CA ALA A 126 -23.39 -6.96 0.94
C ALA A 126 -21.98 -6.64 0.39
N ALA A 127 -21.71 -5.37 0.05
CA ALA A 127 -20.39 -4.94 -0.43
C ALA A 127 -19.29 -5.19 0.61
N ILE A 128 -19.53 -4.86 1.89
CA ILE A 128 -18.62 -5.19 3.00
C ILE A 128 -18.36 -6.70 3.03
N TRP A 129 -19.44 -7.50 3.03
CA TRP A 129 -19.33 -8.94 3.18
C TRP A 129 -18.43 -9.58 2.13
N GLY A 130 -18.58 -9.25 0.85
CA GLY A 130 -17.73 -9.90 -0.14
C GLY A 130 -16.42 -9.20 -0.41
N ALA A 131 -16.23 -7.91 -0.09
CA ALA A 131 -14.88 -7.36 0.00
C ALA A 131 -14.07 -8.14 1.05
N THR A 132 -14.65 -8.35 2.25
CA THR A 132 -14.02 -9.14 3.31
C THR A 132 -13.87 -10.60 2.92
N SER A 133 -14.90 -11.25 2.35
CA SER A 133 -14.81 -12.66 1.95
C SER A 133 -13.78 -12.88 0.85
N THR A 134 -13.63 -11.92 -0.06
CA THR A 134 -12.61 -11.95 -1.11
C THR A 134 -11.21 -11.79 -0.53
N ALA A 135 -11.00 -10.77 0.31
CA ALA A 135 -9.72 -10.53 0.97
C ALA A 135 -9.29 -11.73 1.83
N PHE A 136 -10.24 -12.35 2.54
CA PHE A 136 -9.98 -13.49 3.40
C PHE A 136 -9.63 -14.77 2.62
N LYS A 137 -10.34 -15.06 1.51
CA LYS A 137 -10.14 -16.33 0.77
C LYS A 137 -9.01 -16.27 -0.24
N ASP A 138 -8.88 -15.16 -0.95
CA ASP A 138 -7.90 -15.01 -2.05
C ASP A 138 -6.63 -14.30 -1.56
N CYS A 139 -6.55 -13.94 -0.26
CA CYS A 139 -5.44 -13.19 0.33
C CYS A 139 -5.13 -11.90 -0.44
N THR A 140 -6.16 -11.29 -1.04
CA THR A 140 -6.03 -10.10 -1.87
C THR A 140 -5.81 -8.86 -1.03
N ARG A 141 -5.07 -7.90 -1.58
CA ARG A 141 -4.83 -6.63 -0.89
C ARG A 141 -6.11 -5.82 -0.91
N LEU A 142 -6.54 -5.30 0.25
CA LEU A 142 -7.73 -4.45 0.33
C LEU A 142 -7.68 -3.23 -0.60
N GLY A 143 -6.49 -2.67 -0.85
CA GLY A 143 -6.30 -1.56 -1.78
C GLY A 143 -6.52 -1.90 -3.26
N GLU A 144 -6.68 -3.17 -3.61
CA GLU A 144 -7.07 -3.62 -4.95
C GLU A 144 -8.59 -3.81 -5.08
N LEU A 145 -9.28 -3.99 -3.95
CA LEU A 145 -10.73 -4.21 -3.88
C LEU A 145 -11.52 -2.94 -3.55
N LEU A 146 -10.95 -2.08 -2.69
CA LEU A 146 -11.63 -0.93 -2.11
C LEU A 146 -10.87 0.37 -2.42
N PRO A 147 -11.59 1.46 -2.73
CA PRO A 147 -10.96 2.77 -2.79
C PRO A 147 -10.47 3.18 -1.40
N LYS A 148 -9.38 3.95 -1.34
CA LYS A 148 -8.80 4.42 -0.08
C LYS A 148 -9.76 5.32 0.71
N THR A 149 -10.53 6.14 0.02
CA THR A 149 -11.57 7.00 0.58
C THR A 149 -12.80 6.97 -0.31
N ARG A 150 -13.93 7.45 0.21
CA ARG A 150 -15.17 7.60 -0.57
C ARG A 150 -14.98 8.47 -1.83
N SER A 151 -14.13 9.51 -1.73
CA SER A 151 -13.86 10.43 -2.83
C SER A 151 -12.74 9.97 -3.78
N SER A 152 -11.98 8.91 -3.44
CA SER A 152 -10.87 8.43 -4.26
C SER A 152 -11.28 7.34 -5.26
N PHE A 153 -12.58 7.15 -5.50
CA PHE A 153 -13.05 6.16 -6.46
C PHE A 153 -12.61 6.51 -7.88
N ASN A 154 -12.14 5.51 -8.61
CA ASN A 154 -11.68 5.62 -9.99
C ASN A 154 -11.99 4.30 -10.70
N ALA A 155 -12.91 4.32 -11.66
CA ALA A 155 -13.34 3.12 -12.38
C ALA A 155 -12.21 2.39 -13.15
N LYS A 156 -11.09 3.06 -13.44
CA LYS A 156 -9.90 2.45 -14.07
C LYS A 156 -9.05 1.64 -13.08
N LYS A 157 -9.19 1.88 -11.77
CA LYS A 157 -8.40 1.23 -10.72
C LYS A 157 -9.24 0.42 -9.73
N ASN A 158 -10.51 0.75 -9.57
CA ASN A 158 -11.40 0.15 -8.59
C ASN A 158 -12.44 -0.72 -9.29
N VAL A 159 -12.76 -1.84 -8.66
CA VAL A 159 -13.80 -2.77 -9.13
C VAL A 159 -15.15 -2.06 -9.14
N THR A 160 -15.98 -2.38 -10.12
CA THR A 160 -17.35 -1.84 -10.28
C THR A 160 -18.34 -2.98 -10.50
N ARG A 161 -19.65 -2.73 -10.33
CA ARG A 161 -20.71 -3.73 -10.63
C ARG A 161 -20.60 -4.33 -12.03
N GLY A 162 -20.18 -3.51 -13.00
CA GLY A 162 -20.06 -3.91 -14.40
C GLY A 162 -18.80 -4.72 -14.70
N CYS A 163 -18.02 -5.13 -13.70
CA CYS A 163 -16.82 -5.91 -13.97
C CYS A 163 -17.16 -7.28 -14.58
N PRO A 164 -16.32 -7.80 -15.49
CA PRO A 164 -16.53 -9.14 -16.03
C PRO A 164 -16.56 -10.21 -14.93
N VAL A 165 -17.60 -11.04 -14.94
CA VAL A 165 -17.77 -12.16 -14.01
C VAL A 165 -17.88 -13.47 -14.78
N LYS A 166 -17.13 -14.49 -14.35
CA LYS A 166 -17.24 -15.88 -14.83
C LYS A 166 -17.77 -16.76 -13.72
N ARG A 167 -18.59 -17.74 -14.07
CA ARG A 167 -19.15 -18.70 -13.12
C ARG A 167 -18.99 -20.09 -13.70
N GLY A 168 -18.82 -21.08 -12.85
CA GLY A 168 -18.70 -22.45 -13.30
C GLY A 168 -18.56 -23.45 -12.16
N ASN A 169 -18.34 -24.70 -12.56
CA ASN A 169 -17.98 -25.77 -11.64
C ASN A 169 -16.48 -26.04 -11.75
N THR A 170 -15.84 -26.41 -10.64
CA THR A 170 -14.47 -26.90 -10.64
C THR A 170 -14.34 -28.12 -11.56
N ALA A 171 -13.13 -28.42 -12.04
CA ALA A 171 -12.88 -29.57 -12.93
C ALA A 171 -13.45 -30.91 -12.40
N SER A 172 -13.51 -31.08 -11.08
CA SER A 172 -14.11 -32.25 -10.43
C SER A 172 -15.65 -32.26 -10.37
N GLY A 173 -16.33 -31.21 -10.85
CA GLY A 173 -17.79 -31.02 -10.74
C GLY A 173 -18.33 -30.75 -9.33
N LYS A 174 -17.52 -31.01 -8.29
CA LYS A 174 -17.97 -31.01 -6.89
C LYS A 174 -18.16 -29.63 -6.26
N ARG A 175 -17.64 -28.55 -6.87
CA ARG A 175 -17.69 -27.21 -6.28
C ARG A 175 -18.01 -26.16 -7.34
N ARG A 176 -18.80 -25.16 -6.95
CA ARG A 176 -19.05 -23.96 -7.75
C ARG A 176 -18.00 -22.89 -7.45
N PHE A 177 -17.61 -22.15 -8.47
CA PHE A 177 -16.74 -21.00 -8.35
C PHE A 177 -17.37 -19.77 -9.02
N VAL A 178 -16.97 -18.60 -8.53
CA VAL A 178 -17.21 -17.31 -9.18
C VAL A 178 -15.87 -16.61 -9.31
N GLN A 179 -15.59 -16.10 -10.50
CA GLN A 179 -14.44 -15.26 -10.77
C GLN A 179 -14.90 -13.89 -11.21
N PHE A 180 -14.21 -12.84 -10.77
CA PHE A 180 -14.45 -11.49 -11.26
C PHE A 180 -13.13 -10.81 -11.58
N LYS A 181 -13.14 -9.90 -12.55
CA LYS A 181 -11.94 -9.19 -12.99
C LYS A 181 -11.78 -7.88 -12.25
N ILE A 182 -10.63 -7.71 -11.58
CA ILE A 182 -10.21 -6.41 -11.04
C ILE A 182 -9.49 -5.63 -12.15
N PRO A 183 -9.73 -4.31 -12.29
CA PRO A 183 -9.14 -3.52 -13.38
C PRO A 183 -7.67 -3.17 -13.13
N TRP A 184 -7.21 -3.22 -11.89
CA TRP A 184 -5.82 -2.96 -11.53
C TRP A 184 -5.35 -3.89 -10.41
N SER A 185 -4.11 -4.39 -10.50
CA SER A 185 -3.43 -5.04 -9.38
C SER A 185 -2.02 -4.49 -9.24
N LYS A 186 -1.41 -4.63 -8.06
CA LYS A 186 -0.03 -4.17 -7.85
C LYS A 186 0.96 -4.89 -8.77
N THR A 187 0.70 -6.16 -9.09
CA THR A 187 1.63 -7.02 -9.83
C THR A 187 1.46 -6.89 -11.34
N THR A 188 0.23 -6.72 -11.83
CA THR A 188 -0.09 -6.71 -13.26
C THR A 188 -0.46 -5.32 -13.80
N GLY A 189 -0.52 -4.30 -12.92
CA GLY A 189 -0.92 -2.95 -13.29
C GLY A 189 -2.33 -2.93 -13.89
N PHE A 190 -2.52 -2.12 -14.94
CA PHE A 190 -3.81 -1.97 -15.63
C PHE A 190 -4.22 -3.17 -16.51
N LYS A 191 -3.39 -4.22 -16.62
CA LYS A 191 -3.87 -5.50 -17.16
C LYS A 191 -4.93 -6.13 -16.25
N GLY A 192 -4.92 -5.75 -14.97
CA GLY A 192 -5.83 -6.27 -13.96
C GLY A 192 -5.53 -7.72 -13.61
N ALA A 193 -6.39 -8.33 -12.81
CA ALA A 193 -6.28 -9.73 -12.42
C ALA A 193 -7.67 -10.37 -12.29
N TRP A 194 -7.73 -11.69 -12.39
CA TRP A 194 -8.94 -12.45 -12.07
C TRP A 194 -8.84 -12.97 -10.65
N ILE A 195 -9.82 -12.64 -9.82
CA ILE A 195 -9.95 -13.18 -8.47
C ILE A 195 -10.95 -14.33 -8.51
N SER A 196 -10.66 -15.41 -7.80
CA SER A 196 -11.48 -16.64 -7.81
C SER A 196 -12.01 -16.97 -6.40
N LEU A 197 -13.32 -17.05 -6.27
CA LEU A 197 -14.01 -17.39 -5.02
C LEU A 197 -14.67 -18.76 -5.14
N GLN A 198 -14.37 -19.66 -4.19
CA GLN A 198 -15.02 -20.98 -4.08
C GLN A 198 -16.11 -20.97 -3.01
N ALA A 199 -17.23 -21.64 -3.31
CA ALA A 199 -18.48 -21.62 -2.54
C ALA A 199 -18.45 -22.21 -1.11
N ARG A 200 -17.29 -22.65 -0.59
CA ARG A 200 -17.18 -23.43 0.67
C ARG A 200 -17.69 -22.73 1.96
N MET A 201 -17.98 -21.43 1.92
CA MET A 201 -18.49 -20.63 3.07
C MET A 201 -19.44 -19.50 2.67
N ILE A 202 -19.65 -19.31 1.36
CA ILE A 202 -20.47 -18.23 0.85
C ILE A 202 -21.81 -18.87 0.56
N SER A 203 -22.80 -18.68 1.45
CA SER A 203 -24.17 -19.12 1.19
C SER A 203 -24.56 -18.74 -0.24
N TRP A 204 -25.27 -19.63 -0.94
CA TRP A 204 -25.64 -19.43 -2.34
C TRP A 204 -26.33 -18.08 -2.60
N THR A 205 -27.04 -17.57 -1.60
CA THR A 205 -27.65 -16.25 -1.55
C THR A 205 -26.64 -15.11 -1.75
N VAL A 206 -25.42 -15.22 -1.24
CA VAL A 206 -24.34 -14.22 -1.44
C VAL A 206 -23.75 -14.32 -2.86
N LEU A 207 -23.62 -15.53 -3.42
CA LEU A 207 -23.18 -15.71 -4.81
C LEU A 207 -24.22 -15.20 -5.82
N GLN A 208 -25.51 -15.27 -5.46
CA GLN A 208 -26.60 -14.64 -6.21
C GLN A 208 -26.66 -13.12 -5.98
N HIS A 209 -26.39 -12.64 -4.77
CA HIS A 209 -26.25 -11.20 -4.48
C HIS A 209 -24.98 -10.60 -5.07
N LEU A 210 -23.95 -11.39 -5.41
CA LEU A 210 -22.86 -10.96 -6.30
C LEU A 210 -23.37 -10.56 -7.70
N ASN A 211 -24.59 -10.97 -8.07
CA ASN A 211 -25.25 -10.62 -9.32
C ASN A 211 -26.19 -9.39 -9.20
N THR A 212 -26.53 -8.95 -7.98
CA THR A 212 -27.53 -7.88 -7.75
C THR A 212 -27.09 -6.77 -6.79
N THR A 213 -26.07 -7.01 -5.97
CA THR A 213 -25.81 -6.24 -4.75
C THR A 213 -24.31 -5.99 -4.49
N PHE A 214 -23.40 -6.48 -5.33
CA PHE A 214 -21.96 -6.27 -5.13
C PHE A 214 -21.41 -5.02 -5.85
N LEU A 215 -20.95 -4.08 -5.02
CA LEU A 215 -20.34 -2.76 -5.28
C LEU A 215 -21.25 -1.70 -5.89
#